data_AF-A0A1F8FV31-F1
#
_entry.id   AF-A0A1F8FV31-F1
#
_cell.length_a   1.000
_cell.length_b   1.000
_cell.length_c   1.000
_cell.angle_alpha   90.00
_cell.angle_beta   90.00
_cell.angle_gamma   90.00
#
_symmetry.space_group_name_H-M   'P 1'
#
loop_
_entity.id
_entity.type
_entity.pdbx_description
1 polymer ?
#
loop_
_entity_poly.entity_id
_entity_poly.type
_entity_poly.pdbx_seq_one_letter_code
_entity_poly.pdbx_strand_id
1 'polypeptide(L)' 'MNKGIKVSLLGTGIEAIGILGDVFHHLNIGLETPEGLITPYHLTIFAGFLINFVGVIITQFTSRKN' A
#
# COMPACT_ATOMS: atom_id res chain seq x y z
N MET A 1 -5.51 -19.54 -7.75
CA MET A 1 -5.69 -18.17 -7.23
C MET A 1 -5.86 -17.19 -8.39
N ASN A 2 -6.96 -16.42 -8.40
CA ASN A 2 -7.25 -15.41 -9.42
C ASN A 2 -6.07 -14.42 -9.55
N LYS A 3 -5.72 -14.02 -10.78
CA LYS A 3 -4.64 -13.05 -11.04
C LYS A 3 -4.85 -11.74 -10.30
N GLY A 4 -6.08 -11.24 -10.23
CA GLY A 4 -6.41 -10.02 -9.47
C GLY A 4 -6.15 -10.16 -7.97
N ILE A 5 -6.42 -11.34 -7.39
CA ILE A 5 -6.13 -11.62 -5.97
C ILE A 5 -4.61 -11.58 -5.72
N LYS A 6 -3.81 -12.14 -6.63
CA LYS A 6 -2.33 -12.07 -6.53
C LYS A 6 -1.83 -10.62 -6.54
N VAL A 7 -2.35 -9.80 -7.44
CA VAL A 7 -1.99 -8.37 -7.54
C VAL A 7 -2.44 -7.61 -6.31
N SER A 8 -3.64 -7.89 -5.81
CA SER A 8 -4.17 -7.29 -4.58
C SER A 8 -3.27 -7.57 -3.38
N LEU A 9 -2.90 -8.84 -3.17
CA LEU A 9 -2.01 -9.25 -2.08
C LEU A 9 -0.61 -8.61 -2.18
N LEU A 10 -0.08 -8.45 -3.40
CA LEU A 10 1.19 -7.74 -3.61
C LEU A 10 1.06 -6.27 -3.19
N GLY A 11 -0.01 -5.59 -3.59
CA GLY A 11 -0.28 -4.20 -3.20
C GLY A 11 -0.40 -4.05 -1.69
N THR A 12 -1.15 -4.93 -1.02
CA THR A 12 -1.26 -4.96 0.45
C THR A 12 0.09 -5.19 1.12
N GLY A 13 0.95 -6.05 0.57
CA GLY A 13 2.30 -6.26 1.11
C GLY A 13 3.18 -5.00 1.02
N ILE A 14 3.13 -4.29 -0.11
CA ILE A 14 3.86 -3.03 -0.30
C ILE A 14 3.34 -1.96 0.65
N GLU A 15 2.01 -1.85 0.79
CA GLU A 15 1.36 -0.95 1.73
C GLU A 15 1.81 -1.21 3.17
N ALA A 16 1.83 -2.48 3.61
CA ALA A 16 2.27 -2.86 4.95
C ALA A 16 3.74 -2.47 5.22
N ILE A 17 4.63 -2.63 4.23
CA ILE A 17 6.03 -2.18 4.33
C ILE A 17 6.09 -0.65 4.47
N GLY A 18 5.29 0.07 3.67
CA GLY A 18 5.15 1.52 3.77
C GLY A 18 4.69 1.97 5.15
N ILE A 19 3.63 1.35 5.69
CA ILE A 19 3.10 1.65 7.04
C ILE A 19 4.15 1.40 8.10
N LEU A 20 4.85 0.26 8.07
CA LEU A 20 5.90 -0.04 9.06
C LEU A 20 7.01 1.01 8.99
N GLY A 21 7.47 1.37 7.80
CA GLY A 21 8.50 2.39 7.61
C GLY A 21 8.05 3.77 8.10
N ASP A 22 6.80 4.14 7.84
CA ASP A 22 6.22 5.42 8.27
C ASP A 22 6.09 5.49 9.80
N VAL A 23 5.66 4.40 10.45
CA VAL A 23 5.63 4.31 11.92
C VAL A 23 7.03 4.51 12.50
N PHE A 24 8.06 3.83 11.97
CA PHE A 24 9.43 4.04 12.46
C PHE A 24 9.95 5.45 12.17
N HIS A 25 9.57 6.05 11.04
CA HIS A 25 9.91 7.43 10.73
C HIS A 25 9.32 8.40 11.74
N HIS A 26 8.02 8.29 12.02
CA HIS A 26 7.32 9.12 13.01
C HIS A 26 7.90 8.97 14.42
N LEU A 27 8.25 7.74 14.82
CA LEU A 27 8.82 7.48 16.14
C LEU A 27 10.27 7.97 16.28
N ASN A 28 11.05 8.02 15.19
CA ASN A 28 12.46 8.45 15.26
C ASN A 28 12.62 9.94 14.97
N ILE A 29 11.97 10.45 13.92
CA ILE A 29 12.15 11.83 13.43
C ILE A 29 11.08 12.75 13.98
N GLY A 30 9.84 12.27 14.10
CA GLY A 30 8.71 13.06 14.60
C GLY A 30 8.73 13.42 16.06
N LEU A 31 9.46 12.63 16.86
CA LEU A 31 9.70 12.96 18.26
C LEU A 31 10.81 14.01 18.43
N GLU A 32 11.71 14.15 17.46
CA GLU A 32 12.88 15.03 17.53
C GLU A 32 12.71 16.33 16.74
N THR A 33 11.93 16.31 15.65
CA THR A 33 11.75 17.45 14.75
C THR A 33 10.35 17.47 14.11
N PRO A 34 9.81 18.65 13.75
CA PRO A 34 8.52 18.73 13.05
C PRO A 34 8.55 18.01 11.70
N GLU A 35 7.58 17.13 11.50
CA GLU A 35 7.46 16.31 10.30
C GLU A 35 6.63 16.99 9.23
N GLY A 36 6.97 16.73 7.96
CA GLY A 36 6.12 17.10 6.83
C GLY A 36 4.93 16.14 6.69
N LEU A 37 3.84 16.64 6.09
CA LEU A 37 2.62 15.84 5.83
C LEU A 37 2.86 14.64 4.90
N ILE A 38 3.88 14.68 4.05
CA ILE A 38 4.21 13.62 3.09
C ILE A 38 5.65 13.18 3.32
N THR A 39 5.83 11.89 3.60
CA THR A 39 7.14 11.23 3.70
C THR A 39 7.30 10.26 2.51
N PRO A 40 8.53 9.80 2.21
CA PRO A 40 8.73 8.72 1.25
C PRO A 40 7.95 7.43 1.60
N TYR A 41 7.67 7.20 2.88
CA TYR A 41 6.87 6.06 3.33
C TYR A 41 5.38 6.24 2.99
N HIS A 42 4.83 7.45 3.11
CA HIS A 42 3.50 7.78 2.58
C HIS A 42 3.37 7.46 1.09
N LEU A 43 4.39 7.80 0.28
CA LEU A 43 4.40 7.46 -1.15
C LEU A 43 4.37 5.94 -1.38
N THR A 44 5.06 5.17 -0.53
CA THR A 44 5.07 3.70 -0.59
C THR A 44 3.70 3.12 -0.23
N ILE A 45 3.04 3.67 0.79
CA ILE A 45 1.66 3.33 1.19
C ILE A 45 0.72 3.55 0.01
N PHE A 46 0.74 4.75 -0.59
CA PHE A 46 -0.14 5.09 -1.71
C PHE A 46 0.12 4.24 -2.96
N ALA A 47 1.37 3.89 -3.25
CA ALA A 47 1.70 2.97 -4.33
C ALA A 47 1.15 1.57 -4.08
N GLY A 48 1.30 1.03 -2.86
CA GLY A 48 0.73 -0.24 -2.45
C GLY A 48 -0.80 -0.27 -2.57
N PHE A 49 -1.46 0.78 -2.07
CA PHE A 49 -2.90 0.96 -2.18
C PHE A 49 -3.38 0.98 -3.64
N LEU A 50 -2.69 1.70 -4.53
CA LEU A 50 -3.04 1.74 -5.95
C LEU A 50 -2.92 0.36 -6.62
N ILE A 51 -1.86 -0.39 -6.31
CA ILE A 51 -1.68 -1.76 -6.82
C ILE A 51 -2.80 -2.66 -6.29
N ASN A 52 -3.15 -2.51 -5.01
CA ASN A 52 -4.24 -3.27 -4.40
C ASN A 52 -5.57 -2.99 -5.12
N PHE A 53 -5.89 -1.72 -5.32
CA PHE A 53 -7.10 -1.28 -6.03
C PHE A 53 -7.20 -1.86 -7.45
N VAL A 54 -6.11 -1.84 -8.21
CA VAL A 54 -6.04 -2.49 -9.54
C VAL A 54 -6.30 -4.00 -9.44
N GLY A 55 -5.71 -4.67 -8.44
CA GLY A 55 -5.96 -6.08 -8.17
C GLY A 55 -7.44 -6.39 -7.93
N VAL A 56 -8.10 -5.58 -7.09
CA VAL A 56 -9.54 -5.69 -6.82
C VAL A 56 -10.37 -5.51 -8.10
N ILE A 57 -10.07 -4.49 -8.92
CA ILE A 57 -10.75 -4.26 -10.20
C ILE A 57 -10.63 -5.49 -11.11
N ILE A 58 -9.42 -6.03 -11.27
CA ILE A 58 -9.19 -7.23 -12.09
C ILE A 58 -10.01 -8.42 -11.56
N THR A 59 -10.03 -8.61 -10.24
CA THR A 59 -10.85 -9.67 -9.62
C THR A 59 -12.33 -9.49 -9.93
N GLN A 60 -12.88 -8.29 -9.79
CA GLN A 60 -14.30 -8.05 -10.08
C GLN A 60 -14.65 -8.31 -11.54
N PHE A 61 -13.82 -7.87 -12.50
CA PHE A 61 -14.08 -8.11 -13.92
C PHE A 61 -13.91 -9.57 -14.33
N THR A 62 -13.02 -10.31 -13.68
CA THR A 62 -12.80 -11.74 -13.99
C THR A 62 -13.84 -12.64 -13.32
N SER A 63 -14.30 -12.30 -12.12
CA SER A 63 -15.35 -13.05 -11.43
C SER A 63 -16.73 -12.90 -12.07
N ARG A 64 -17.01 -11.80 -12.78
CA ARG A 64 -18.28 -11.60 -13.51
C ARG A 64 -18.39 -12.38 -14.84
N LYS A 65 -17.28 -12.94 -15.33
CA LYS A 65 -17.23 -13.67 -16.62
C LYS A 65 -17.44 -15.17 -16.50
N ASN A 66 -17.48 -15.69 -15.27
CA ASN A 66 -17.72 -17.09 -14.95
C ASN A 66 -19.09 -17.23 -14.27
#